data_AF-A0A4V1SAN4-F1
#
_entry.id   AF-A0A4V1SAN4-F1
#
_cell.length_a   1.000
_cell.length_b   1.000
_cell.length_c   1.000
_cell.angle_alpha   90.00
_cell.angle_beta   90.00
_cell.angle_gamma   90.00
#
_symmetry.space_group_name_H-M   'P 1'
#
loop_
_entity.id
_entity.type
_entity.pdbx_description
1 polymer ?
#
loop_
_entity_poly.entity_id
_entity_poly.type
_entity_poly.pdbx_seq_one_letter_code
_entity_poly.pdbx_strand_id
1 'polypeptide(L)'
;MSLRLFLSADLAGSTAFKQNCSANEWQNFFGEFYRQLPAYVDPKFGPNESRLSLWKTIGDEIVFSAGLTTSADAPRMVDAFRKGVAAYRRDIITPTRGLDLKCAGWTAGFPVGNLEVELLELGGQFDYIGPGMDIGFRLVKEATPRRMLLCVELAYILSLPAFPDPGIIVGTHLQLKGVAKGRQYPCLWLDCFPSGECAGWDKIELDEEELQGARRTPANQKALHSFCHAWLENIGTPFHVPFIEGDAHIGTPPEGYTRMMAEVISTTQGPEAMHLEEEPQGGNSDEGSLPEDFIPRLREPDTPSR
;
A
#
# COMPACT_ATOMS: atom_id res chain seq x y z
N MET A 1 1.27 4.92 -17.17
CA MET A 1 1.29 5.39 -15.78
C MET A 1 0.41 4.46 -14.95
N SER A 2 0.76 4.19 -13.70
CA SER A 2 -0.03 3.34 -12.80
C SER A 2 -0.21 4.03 -11.45
N LEU A 3 -1.44 4.09 -10.95
CA LEU A 3 -1.74 4.52 -9.58
C LEU A 3 -2.10 3.28 -8.77
N ARG A 4 -1.40 3.04 -7.67
CA ARG A 4 -1.64 1.87 -6.81
C ARG A 4 -2.07 2.31 -5.42
N LEU A 5 -3.08 1.64 -4.88
CA LEU A 5 -3.50 1.71 -3.49
C LEU A 5 -2.76 0.65 -2.67
N PHE A 6 -2.37 1.03 -1.47
CA PHE A 6 -1.81 0.15 -0.45
C PHE A 6 -2.59 0.30 0.84
N LEU A 7 -2.94 -0.83 1.45
CA LEU A 7 -3.67 -0.89 2.71
C LEU A 7 -2.94 -1.83 3.64
N SER A 8 -2.59 -1.33 4.82
CA SER A 8 -1.82 -2.07 5.82
C SER A 8 -2.66 -2.36 7.05
N ALA A 9 -2.44 -3.55 7.62
CA ALA A 9 -2.92 -3.95 8.94
C ALA A 9 -1.74 -4.47 9.77
N ASP A 10 -1.51 -3.87 10.94
CA ASP A 10 -0.43 -4.17 11.88
C ASP A 10 -0.98 -4.61 13.24
N LEU A 11 -0.42 -5.67 13.83
CA LEU A 11 -0.83 -6.15 15.14
C LEU A 11 -0.21 -5.33 16.28
N ALA A 12 -0.98 -4.42 16.85
CA ALA A 12 -0.59 -3.70 18.06
C ALA A 12 -0.48 -4.66 19.25
N GLY A 13 0.56 -4.49 20.07
CA GLY A 13 0.81 -5.32 21.26
C GLY A 13 1.48 -6.66 20.95
N SER A 14 1.80 -6.96 19.68
CA SER A 14 2.44 -8.20 19.22
C SER A 14 3.70 -8.58 20.01
N THR A 15 4.54 -7.61 20.32
CA THR A 15 5.81 -7.83 21.03
C THR A 15 5.56 -8.28 22.47
N ALA A 16 4.64 -7.62 23.17
CA ALA A 16 4.24 -8.01 24.51
C ALA A 16 3.58 -9.39 24.51
N PHE A 17 2.74 -9.68 23.52
CA PHE A 17 2.12 -11.00 23.36
C PHE A 17 3.17 -12.10 23.20
N LYS A 18 4.14 -11.93 22.29
CA LYS A 18 5.25 -12.89 22.08
C LYS A 18 6.10 -13.14 23.32
N GLN A 19 6.29 -12.12 24.18
CA GLN A 19 7.07 -12.24 25.42
C GLN A 19 6.31 -12.94 26.57
N ASN A 20 4.98 -12.87 26.54
CA ASN A 20 4.15 -13.34 27.66
C ASN A 20 3.42 -14.67 27.40
N CYS A 21 3.54 -15.25 26.21
CA CYS A 21 2.94 -16.54 25.88
C CYS A 21 3.98 -17.59 25.42
N SER A 22 3.54 -18.84 25.29
CA SER A 22 4.41 -19.93 24.84
C SER A 22 4.77 -19.81 23.36
N ALA A 23 5.89 -20.42 22.95
CA ALA A 23 6.31 -20.45 21.55
C ALA A 23 5.23 -20.99 20.61
N ASN A 24 4.56 -22.07 21.02
CA ASN A 24 3.49 -22.69 20.24
C ASN A 24 2.27 -21.74 20.11
N GLU A 25 1.95 -20.98 21.15
CA GLU A 25 0.79 -20.11 21.16
C GLU A 25 0.94 -18.95 20.19
N TRP A 26 2.05 -18.19 20.26
CA TRP A 26 2.23 -17.10 19.32
C TRP A 26 2.47 -17.60 17.90
N GLN A 27 3.21 -18.69 17.70
CA GLN A 27 3.42 -19.22 16.34
C GLN A 27 2.11 -19.62 15.67
N ASN A 28 1.22 -20.29 16.40
CA ASN A 28 -0.10 -20.65 15.89
C ASN A 28 -0.94 -19.40 15.60
N PHE A 29 -0.94 -18.41 16.50
CA PHE A 29 -1.68 -17.17 16.29
C PHE A 29 -1.20 -16.43 15.03
N PHE A 30 0.11 -16.22 14.89
CA PHE A 30 0.67 -15.50 13.73
C PHE A 30 0.49 -16.28 12.43
N GLY A 31 0.64 -17.61 12.45
CA GLY A 31 0.35 -18.45 11.30
C GLY A 31 -1.10 -18.30 10.81
N GLU A 32 -2.05 -18.27 11.75
CA GLU A 32 -3.46 -18.04 11.43
C GLU A 32 -3.75 -16.61 11.01
N PHE A 33 -3.09 -15.60 11.60
CA PHE A 33 -3.26 -14.19 11.22
C PHE A 33 -3.05 -13.96 9.73
N TYR A 34 -1.94 -14.47 9.18
CA TYR A 34 -1.61 -14.34 7.77
C TYR A 34 -2.61 -15.00 6.83
N ARG A 35 -3.32 -16.03 7.30
CA ARG A 35 -4.34 -16.74 6.53
C ARG A 35 -5.73 -16.13 6.69
N GLN A 36 -6.08 -15.73 7.91
CA GLN A 36 -7.42 -15.32 8.29
C GLN A 36 -7.71 -13.89 7.87
N LEU A 37 -6.81 -12.93 8.10
CA LEU A 37 -7.13 -11.53 7.78
C LEU A 37 -7.53 -11.35 6.29
N PRO A 38 -6.78 -11.88 5.30
CA PRO A 38 -7.22 -11.85 3.91
C PRO A 38 -8.60 -12.50 3.70
N ALA A 39 -8.89 -13.60 4.38
CA ALA A 39 -10.18 -14.31 4.28
C ALA A 39 -11.36 -13.54 4.92
N TYR A 40 -11.10 -12.58 5.81
CA TYR A 40 -12.12 -11.66 6.33
C TYR A 40 -12.34 -10.46 5.40
N VAL A 41 -11.30 -10.05 4.66
CA VAL A 41 -11.32 -8.91 3.74
C VAL A 41 -11.92 -9.27 2.38
N ASP A 42 -11.53 -10.41 1.79
CA ASP A 42 -11.98 -10.82 0.45
C ASP A 42 -13.51 -10.90 0.28
N PRO A 43 -14.29 -11.44 1.24
CA PRO A 43 -15.75 -11.51 1.10
C PRO A 43 -16.47 -10.16 1.18
N LYS A 44 -15.77 -9.07 1.52
CA LYS A 44 -16.36 -7.71 1.57
C LYS A 44 -16.40 -7.05 0.19
N PHE A 45 -15.73 -7.62 -0.80
CA PHE A 45 -15.77 -7.19 -2.18
C PHE A 45 -16.97 -7.78 -2.92
N GLY A 46 -17.54 -7.02 -3.85
CA GLY A 46 -18.53 -7.51 -4.79
C GLY A 46 -17.97 -8.61 -5.73
N PRO A 47 -18.82 -9.44 -6.35
CA PRO A 47 -18.37 -10.60 -7.14
C PRO A 47 -17.50 -10.25 -8.34
N ASN A 48 -17.71 -9.09 -8.97
CA ASN A 48 -16.99 -8.63 -10.17
C ASN A 48 -16.06 -7.44 -9.89
N GLU A 49 -15.69 -7.25 -8.64
CA GLU A 49 -14.88 -6.13 -8.23
C GLU A 49 -13.39 -6.47 -8.25
N SER A 50 -12.56 -5.53 -8.74
CA SER A 50 -11.10 -5.60 -8.51
C SER A 50 -10.82 -5.64 -7.02
N ARG A 51 -10.02 -6.63 -6.60
CA ARG A 51 -9.75 -6.94 -5.20
C ARG A 51 -8.34 -6.53 -4.79
N LEU A 52 -8.13 -6.53 -3.48
CA LEU A 52 -6.82 -6.38 -2.87
C LEU A 52 -6.03 -7.67 -3.00
N SER A 53 -4.78 -7.56 -3.44
CA SER A 53 -3.82 -8.67 -3.42
C SER A 53 -2.86 -8.49 -2.24
N LEU A 54 -2.50 -9.59 -1.59
CA LEU A 54 -1.39 -9.56 -0.63
C LEU A 54 -0.12 -9.14 -1.36
N TRP A 55 0.50 -8.04 -0.92
CA TRP A 55 1.79 -7.61 -1.45
C TRP A 55 2.92 -8.23 -0.65
N LYS A 56 3.01 -7.92 0.64
CA LYS A 56 4.05 -8.47 1.52
C LYS A 56 3.64 -8.48 2.98
N THR A 57 4.41 -9.22 3.76
CA THR A 57 4.31 -9.29 5.20
C THR A 57 5.61 -8.75 5.82
N ILE A 58 5.51 -7.98 6.90
CA ILE A 58 6.66 -7.35 7.58
C ILE A 58 6.51 -7.59 9.07
N GLY A 59 7.05 -8.71 9.57
CA GLY A 59 7.02 -9.05 10.99
C GLY A 59 5.62 -9.43 11.48
N ASP A 60 4.82 -8.43 11.85
CA ASP A 60 3.45 -8.50 12.36
C ASP A 60 2.47 -7.64 11.55
N GLU A 61 2.94 -7.09 10.43
CA GLU A 61 2.19 -6.30 9.47
C GLU A 61 1.86 -7.09 8.20
N ILE A 62 0.63 -6.94 7.70
CA ILE A 62 0.17 -7.42 6.39
C ILE A 62 -0.13 -6.21 5.52
N VAL A 63 0.52 -6.12 4.36
CA VAL A 63 0.26 -5.06 3.40
C VAL A 63 -0.39 -5.63 2.15
N PHE A 64 -1.57 -5.10 1.84
CA PHE A 64 -2.30 -5.34 0.63
C PHE A 64 -2.03 -4.26 -0.40
N SER A 65 -2.20 -4.59 -1.67
CA SER A 65 -2.11 -3.61 -2.75
C SER A 65 -3.04 -3.92 -3.92
N ALA A 66 -3.47 -2.87 -4.62
CA ALA A 66 -4.28 -2.98 -5.83
C ALA A 66 -4.03 -1.79 -6.76
N GLY A 67 -3.94 -2.05 -8.08
CA GLY A 67 -3.96 -0.99 -9.08
C GLY A 67 -5.34 -0.32 -9.12
N LEU A 68 -5.36 1.01 -9.18
CA LEU A 68 -6.58 1.79 -9.33
C LEU A 68 -6.82 2.05 -10.82
N THR A 69 -7.95 1.56 -11.33
CA THR A 69 -8.36 1.73 -12.72
C THR A 69 -9.33 2.89 -12.88
N THR A 70 -10.06 3.22 -11.82
CA THR A 70 -10.93 4.40 -11.73
C THR A 70 -10.84 5.01 -10.33
N SER A 71 -11.24 6.27 -10.20
CA SER A 71 -11.34 6.96 -8.91
C SER A 71 -12.32 6.28 -7.95
N ALA A 72 -13.30 5.53 -8.47
CA ALA A 72 -14.28 4.78 -7.67
C ALA A 72 -13.69 3.53 -7.00
N ASP A 73 -12.53 3.04 -7.44
CA ASP A 73 -11.88 1.87 -6.84
C ASP A 73 -11.42 2.14 -5.41
N ALA A 74 -10.83 3.30 -5.15
CA ALA A 74 -10.29 3.66 -3.83
C ALA A 74 -11.35 3.64 -2.70
N PRO A 75 -12.49 4.37 -2.78
CA PRO A 75 -13.49 4.34 -1.71
C PRO A 75 -14.06 2.95 -1.48
N ARG A 76 -14.29 2.18 -2.55
CA ARG A 76 -14.79 0.80 -2.49
C ARG A 76 -13.82 -0.14 -1.79
N MET A 77 -12.54 -0.11 -2.18
CA MET A 77 -11.50 -0.95 -1.58
C MET A 77 -11.22 -0.59 -0.12
N VAL A 78 -11.20 0.71 0.21
CA VAL A 78 -11.01 1.18 1.60
C VAL A 78 -12.18 0.74 2.48
N ASP A 79 -13.42 0.85 2.01
CA ASP A 79 -14.60 0.42 2.75
C ASP A 79 -14.62 -1.11 2.98
N ALA A 80 -14.36 -1.91 1.93
CA ALA A 80 -14.27 -3.36 2.03
C ALA A 80 -13.17 -3.79 3.02
N PHE A 81 -11.99 -3.17 2.94
CA PHE A 81 -10.89 -3.41 3.86
C PHE A 81 -11.26 -3.08 5.31
N ARG A 82 -11.81 -1.88 5.57
CA ARG A 82 -12.24 -1.47 6.92
C ARG A 82 -13.25 -2.46 7.51
N LYS A 83 -14.25 -2.88 6.73
CA LYS A 83 -15.25 -3.88 7.15
C LYS A 83 -14.62 -5.24 7.44
N GLY A 84 -13.65 -5.66 6.64
CA GLY A 84 -12.94 -6.93 6.82
C GLY A 84 -12.07 -6.93 8.07
N VAL A 85 -11.26 -5.89 8.25
CA VAL A 85 -10.42 -5.71 9.44
C VAL A 85 -11.28 -5.58 10.69
N ALA A 86 -12.38 -4.83 10.65
CA ALA A 86 -13.31 -4.72 11.79
C ALA A 86 -13.83 -6.08 12.24
N ALA A 87 -14.22 -6.92 11.28
CA ALA A 87 -14.71 -8.25 11.57
C ALA A 87 -13.62 -9.18 12.11
N TYR A 88 -12.41 -9.07 11.58
CA TYR A 88 -11.27 -9.84 12.09
C TYR A 88 -10.86 -9.38 13.50
N ARG A 89 -10.82 -8.06 13.74
CA ARG A 89 -10.54 -7.44 15.05
C ARG A 89 -11.45 -8.01 16.13
N ARG A 90 -12.76 -8.10 15.86
CA ARG A 90 -13.74 -8.67 16.81
C ARG A 90 -13.32 -10.06 17.30
N ASP A 91 -12.73 -10.88 16.44
CA ASP A 91 -12.46 -12.28 16.75
C ASP A 91 -11.09 -12.48 17.42
N ILE A 92 -10.19 -11.50 17.35
CA ILE A 92 -8.85 -11.62 17.93
C ILE A 92 -8.64 -10.83 19.22
N ILE A 93 -9.39 -9.76 19.46
CA ILE A 93 -9.24 -8.99 20.69
C ILE A 93 -9.89 -9.76 21.82
N THR A 94 -9.05 -10.23 22.73
CA THR A 94 -9.47 -10.57 24.08
C THR A 94 -8.70 -9.70 25.06
N PRO A 95 -9.33 -9.18 26.13
CA PRO A 95 -8.64 -8.39 27.15
C PRO A 95 -7.40 -9.11 27.72
N THR A 96 -7.39 -10.44 27.68
CA THR A 96 -6.29 -11.28 28.15
C THR A 96 -5.10 -11.35 27.20
N ARG A 97 -5.28 -11.10 25.89
CA ARG A 97 -4.20 -11.19 24.89
C ARG A 97 -3.44 -9.87 24.71
N GLY A 98 -4.08 -8.74 25.01
CA GLY A 98 -3.48 -7.41 24.83
C GLY A 98 -3.09 -7.11 23.38
N LEU A 99 -3.78 -7.74 22.42
CA LEU A 99 -3.59 -7.55 20.99
C LEU A 99 -4.68 -6.65 20.42
N ASP A 100 -4.32 -5.87 19.41
CA ASP A 100 -5.24 -5.05 18.62
C ASP A 100 -4.71 -4.90 17.18
N LEU A 101 -5.44 -4.23 16.28
CA LEU A 101 -5.08 -3.98 14.89
C LEU A 101 -5.07 -2.50 14.58
N LYS A 102 -3.95 -2.04 14.05
CA LYS A 102 -3.76 -0.69 13.50
C LYS A 102 -3.82 -0.75 11.99
N CYS A 103 -4.37 0.29 11.38
CA CYS A 103 -4.44 0.36 9.93
C CYS A 103 -3.91 1.67 9.37
N ALA A 104 -3.41 1.61 8.15
CA ALA A 104 -3.14 2.79 7.34
C ALA A 104 -3.44 2.51 5.87
N GLY A 105 -3.69 3.58 5.10
CA GLY A 105 -3.86 3.52 3.66
C GLY A 105 -3.10 4.63 2.96
N TRP A 106 -2.47 4.31 1.83
CA TRP A 106 -1.78 5.28 1.00
C TRP A 106 -1.85 4.92 -0.47
N THR A 107 -1.63 5.90 -1.34
CA THR A 107 -1.48 5.68 -2.78
C THR A 107 -0.06 6.03 -3.22
N ALA A 108 0.42 5.36 -4.28
CA ALA A 108 1.66 5.72 -4.95
C ALA A 108 1.47 5.69 -6.47
N GLY A 109 1.97 6.74 -7.15
CA GLY A 109 1.99 6.84 -8.60
C GLY A 109 3.33 6.35 -9.17
N PHE A 110 3.27 5.65 -10.30
CA PHE A 110 4.41 5.07 -11.00
C PHE A 110 4.39 5.48 -12.49
N PRO A 111 5.56 5.67 -13.13
CA PRO A 111 6.92 5.51 -12.59
C PRO A 111 7.49 6.79 -11.97
N VAL A 112 6.74 7.89 -11.96
CA VAL A 112 7.24 9.18 -11.48
C VAL A 112 7.17 9.21 -9.95
N GLY A 113 8.34 9.28 -9.33
CA GLY A 113 8.51 9.37 -7.88
C GLY A 113 8.59 8.02 -7.17
N ASN A 114 7.93 6.98 -7.68
CA ASN A 114 8.01 5.62 -7.12
C ASN A 114 8.40 4.61 -8.20
N LEU A 115 9.09 3.55 -7.79
CA LEU A 115 9.61 2.49 -8.63
C LEU A 115 8.93 1.17 -8.31
N GLU A 116 8.43 0.51 -9.35
CA GLU A 116 8.00 -0.89 -9.32
C GLU A 116 9.20 -1.75 -9.74
N VAL A 117 9.59 -2.69 -8.89
CA VAL A 117 10.76 -3.56 -9.07
C VAL A 117 10.28 -4.98 -9.26
N GLU A 118 10.52 -5.56 -10.44
CA GLU A 118 10.22 -6.96 -10.70
C GLU A 118 11.31 -7.86 -10.10
N LEU A 119 10.91 -8.78 -9.23
CA LEU A 119 11.78 -9.77 -8.60
C LEU A 119 11.73 -11.06 -9.41
N LEU A 120 12.52 -11.10 -10.49
CA LEU A 120 12.54 -12.20 -11.46
C LEU A 120 12.81 -13.58 -10.83
N GLU A 121 13.66 -13.62 -9.79
CA GLU A 121 14.01 -14.86 -9.08
C GLU A 121 12.89 -15.37 -8.14
N LEU A 122 11.83 -14.57 -7.91
CA LEU A 122 10.68 -14.92 -7.08
C LEU A 122 9.40 -15.13 -7.91
N GLY A 123 9.54 -15.52 -9.18
CA GLY A 123 8.42 -15.86 -10.05
C GLY A 123 7.60 -14.65 -10.50
N GLY A 124 8.25 -13.51 -10.73
CA GLY A 124 7.59 -12.29 -11.25
C GLY A 124 6.79 -11.53 -10.18
N GLN A 125 7.17 -11.65 -8.91
CA GLN A 125 6.62 -10.79 -7.85
C GLN A 125 7.16 -9.37 -7.97
N PHE A 126 6.36 -8.38 -7.59
CA PHE A 126 6.76 -6.98 -7.58
C PHE A 126 7.03 -6.47 -6.17
N ASP A 127 8.12 -5.73 -6.00
CA ASP A 127 8.34 -4.85 -4.85
C ASP A 127 8.15 -3.39 -5.24
N TYR A 128 7.84 -2.55 -4.26
CA TYR A 128 7.56 -1.13 -4.47
C TYR A 128 8.47 -0.30 -3.59
N ILE A 129 9.15 0.68 -4.19
CA ILE A 129 10.10 1.54 -3.50
C ILE A 129 9.83 2.99 -3.90
N GLY A 130 9.87 3.90 -2.93
CA GLY A 130 9.75 5.33 -3.19
C GLY A 130 9.12 6.10 -2.02
N PRO A 131 9.02 7.43 -2.14
CA PRO A 131 8.47 8.29 -1.10
C PRO A 131 7.05 7.89 -0.68
N GLY A 132 6.23 7.37 -1.60
CA GLY A 132 4.88 6.89 -1.27
C GLY A 132 4.91 5.74 -0.26
N MET A 133 5.85 4.81 -0.43
CA MET A 133 6.03 3.69 0.50
C MET A 133 6.59 4.16 1.84
N ASP A 134 7.55 5.07 1.82
CA ASP A 134 8.09 5.69 3.04
C ASP A 134 7.03 6.40 3.87
N ILE A 135 6.11 7.12 3.21
CA ILE A 135 4.97 7.76 3.86
C ILE A 135 4.05 6.70 4.47
N GLY A 136 3.67 5.69 3.68
CA GLY A 136 2.81 4.59 4.12
C GLY A 136 3.29 3.94 5.41
N PHE A 137 4.54 3.45 5.42
CA PHE A 137 5.12 2.80 6.59
C PHE A 137 5.34 3.74 7.79
N ARG A 138 5.47 5.06 7.56
CA ARG A 138 5.51 6.04 8.65
C ARG A 138 4.11 6.28 9.22
N LEU A 139 3.08 6.32 8.38
CA LEU A 139 1.69 6.41 8.84
C LEU A 139 1.29 5.18 9.67
N VAL A 140 1.67 3.97 9.26
CA VAL A 140 1.39 2.75 10.04
C VAL A 140 1.91 2.87 11.48
N LYS A 141 3.10 3.43 11.68
CA LYS A 141 3.71 3.61 13.01
C LYS A 141 2.95 4.60 13.90
N GLU A 142 2.40 5.65 13.30
CA GLU A 142 1.59 6.67 13.99
C GLU A 142 0.12 6.24 14.15
N ALA A 143 -0.30 5.18 13.46
CA ALA A 143 -1.66 4.67 13.54
C ALA A 143 -1.96 4.10 14.93
N THR A 144 -3.23 4.23 15.29
CA THR A 144 -3.81 3.63 16.50
C THR A 144 -4.87 2.66 16.05
N PRO A 145 -5.31 1.72 16.91
CA PRO A 145 -6.32 0.76 16.51
C PRO A 145 -7.54 1.42 15.86
N ARG A 146 -7.95 2.55 16.41
CA ARG A 146 -9.12 3.27 15.94
C ARG A 146 -8.89 4.22 14.78
N ARG A 147 -7.67 4.69 14.56
CA ARG A 147 -7.39 5.71 13.53
C ARG A 147 -6.70 5.05 12.35
N MET A 148 -7.45 4.76 11.29
CA MET A 148 -6.89 4.38 10.01
C MET A 148 -6.28 5.63 9.39
N LEU A 149 -4.96 5.77 9.49
CA LEU A 149 -4.28 6.94 8.92
C LEU A 149 -4.24 6.87 7.40
N LEU A 150 -4.44 8.02 6.75
CA LEU A 150 -4.46 8.16 5.30
C LEU A 150 -3.36 9.11 4.84
N CYS A 151 -2.72 8.80 3.72
CA CYS A 151 -1.93 9.81 3.02
C CYS A 151 -2.85 10.88 2.39
N VAL A 152 -2.30 12.06 2.11
CA VAL A 152 -3.06 13.20 1.56
C VAL A 152 -3.65 12.89 0.19
N GLU A 153 -2.93 12.15 -0.65
CA GLU A 153 -3.38 11.72 -1.99
C GLU A 153 -4.59 10.78 -1.90
N LEU A 154 -4.59 9.81 -0.98
CA LEU A 154 -5.74 8.94 -0.77
C LEU A 154 -6.93 9.73 -0.24
N ALA A 155 -6.71 10.61 0.74
CA ALA A 155 -7.77 11.48 1.26
C ALA A 155 -8.35 12.41 0.18
N TYR A 156 -7.53 12.89 -0.77
CA TYR A 156 -7.98 13.67 -1.92
C TYR A 156 -8.97 12.87 -2.78
N ILE A 157 -8.63 11.62 -3.12
CA ILE A 157 -9.50 10.74 -3.93
C ILE A 157 -10.79 10.42 -3.17
N LEU A 158 -10.69 10.03 -1.89
CA LEU A 158 -11.85 9.68 -1.07
C LEU A 158 -12.81 10.85 -0.84
N SER A 159 -12.31 12.09 -0.85
CA SER A 159 -13.11 13.30 -0.64
C SER A 159 -13.70 13.89 -1.93
N LEU A 160 -13.50 13.24 -3.08
CA LEU A 160 -14.11 13.67 -4.34
C LEU A 160 -15.64 13.82 -4.19
N PRO A 161 -16.25 14.95 -4.59
CA PRO A 161 -17.69 15.19 -4.44
C PRO A 161 -18.60 14.19 -5.16
N ALA A 162 -18.04 13.41 -6.10
CA ALA A 162 -18.76 12.36 -6.81
C ALA A 162 -19.07 11.14 -5.92
N PHE A 163 -18.41 11.00 -4.78
CA PHE A 163 -18.56 9.87 -3.87
C PHE A 163 -19.25 10.28 -2.56
N PRO A 164 -19.89 9.33 -1.86
CA PRO A 164 -20.40 9.58 -0.52
C PRO A 164 -19.30 10.10 0.42
N ASP A 165 -19.67 10.97 1.35
CA ASP A 165 -18.73 11.50 2.35
C ASP A 165 -18.07 10.33 3.11
N PRO A 166 -16.75 10.18 3.03
CA PRO A 166 -16.05 9.06 3.65
C PRO A 166 -16.00 9.18 5.19
N GLY A 167 -16.31 10.35 5.76
CA GLY A 167 -16.24 10.59 7.19
C GLY A 167 -14.82 10.81 7.71
N ILE A 168 -13.93 11.40 6.90
CA ILE A 168 -12.52 11.64 7.29
C ILE A 168 -12.45 12.71 8.37
N ILE A 169 -11.69 12.43 9.43
CA ILE A 169 -11.43 13.34 10.54
C ILE A 169 -10.03 13.92 10.38
N VAL A 170 -9.89 15.21 10.70
CA VAL A 170 -8.61 15.93 10.70
C VAL A 170 -8.13 16.05 12.14
N GLY A 171 -7.03 15.37 12.45
CA GLY A 171 -6.39 15.42 13.75
C GLY A 171 -5.29 16.48 13.86
N THR A 172 -4.54 16.44 14.95
CA THR A 172 -3.29 17.21 15.12
C THR A 172 -2.23 16.73 14.16
N HIS A 173 -1.49 17.63 13.53
CA HIS A 173 -0.43 17.29 12.58
C HIS A 173 0.56 16.24 13.09
N LEU A 174 1.05 15.40 12.17
CA LEU A 174 2.05 14.37 12.43
C LEU A 174 3.45 14.88 12.09
N GLN A 175 4.46 14.36 12.78
CA GLN A 175 5.86 14.61 12.48
C GLN A 175 6.49 13.38 11.84
N LEU A 176 6.37 13.28 10.52
CA LEU A 176 6.91 12.17 9.75
C LEU A 176 8.35 12.48 9.33
N LYS A 177 9.34 11.92 10.05
CA LYS A 177 10.77 12.16 9.80
C LYS A 177 11.14 11.93 8.33
N GLY A 178 11.69 12.94 7.65
CA GLY A 178 12.14 12.81 6.25
C GLY A 178 11.01 12.84 5.22
N VAL A 179 9.76 13.11 5.62
CA VAL A 179 8.61 13.35 4.73
C VAL A 179 8.36 14.85 4.62
N ALA A 180 7.68 15.28 3.55
CA ALA A 180 7.13 16.64 3.40
C ALA A 180 8.16 17.75 3.63
N LYS A 181 9.43 17.53 3.25
CA LYS A 181 10.52 18.51 3.41
C LYS A 181 10.70 18.95 4.88
N GLY A 182 10.42 18.05 5.83
CA GLY A 182 10.49 18.33 7.27
C GLY A 182 9.32 19.14 7.83
N ARG A 183 8.30 19.44 7.02
CA ARG A 183 7.09 20.14 7.46
C ARG A 183 6.15 19.19 8.20
N GLN A 184 5.24 19.79 8.97
CA GLN A 184 4.14 19.07 9.61
C GLN A 184 3.24 18.41 8.55
N TYR A 185 2.98 17.11 8.72
CA TYR A 185 2.14 16.33 7.81
C TYR A 185 0.68 16.35 8.32
N PRO A 186 -0.33 16.53 7.45
CA PRO A 186 -1.72 16.50 7.87
C PRO A 186 -2.10 15.13 8.48
N CYS A 187 -2.70 15.13 9.66
CA CYS A 187 -3.25 13.91 10.25
C CYS A 187 -4.67 13.71 9.73
N LEU A 188 -4.79 12.89 8.68
CA LEU A 188 -6.06 12.55 8.06
C LEU A 188 -6.37 11.10 8.38
N TRP A 189 -7.56 10.82 8.91
CA TRP A 189 -7.88 9.47 9.31
C TRP A 189 -9.36 9.15 9.20
N LEU A 190 -9.63 7.86 8.97
CA LEU A 190 -10.96 7.28 9.10
C LEU A 190 -11.03 6.56 10.43
N ASP A 191 -12.17 6.64 11.11
CA ASP A 191 -12.41 5.73 12.22
C ASP A 191 -12.39 4.30 11.63
N CYS A 192 -11.51 3.43 12.13
CA CYS A 192 -11.43 2.05 11.67
C CYS A 192 -12.73 1.30 11.97
N PHE A 193 -13.40 1.63 13.08
CA PHE A 193 -14.49 0.85 13.67
C PHE A 193 -15.69 1.69 14.14
N PRO A 194 -16.18 2.69 13.37
CA PRO A 194 -17.28 3.53 13.78
C PRO A 194 -18.59 2.75 13.59
N SER A 195 -19.08 2.14 14.67
CA SER A 195 -20.31 1.34 14.74
C SER A 195 -20.24 -0.07 14.13
N GLY A 196 -20.98 -1.01 14.72
CA GLY A 196 -21.02 -2.41 14.30
C GLY A 196 -20.31 -3.35 15.28
N GLU A 197 -19.49 -4.24 14.73
CA GLU A 197 -18.99 -5.46 15.39
C GLU A 197 -18.13 -5.21 16.65
N CYS A 198 -17.46 -4.06 16.74
CA CYS A 198 -16.60 -3.69 17.86
C CYS A 198 -17.15 -2.50 18.69
N ALA A 199 -18.44 -2.21 18.62
CA ALA A 199 -19.03 -1.06 19.30
C ALA A 199 -18.82 -1.13 20.83
N GLY A 200 -18.33 -0.03 21.40
CA GLY A 200 -18.13 0.14 22.84
C GLY A 200 -16.78 -0.34 23.39
N TRP A 201 -15.95 -1.03 22.58
CA TRP A 201 -14.64 -1.53 23.03
C TRP A 201 -13.65 -0.40 23.31
N ASP A 202 -13.75 0.68 22.54
CA ASP A 202 -12.88 1.85 22.65
C ASP A 202 -13.55 2.97 23.49
N LYS A 203 -14.47 2.60 24.41
CA LYS A 203 -15.23 3.58 25.21
C LYS A 203 -14.34 4.44 26.11
N ILE A 204 -13.29 3.87 26.71
CA ILE A 204 -12.39 4.64 27.56
C ILE A 204 -11.65 5.69 26.72
N GLU A 205 -11.11 5.30 25.56
CA GLU A 205 -10.46 6.23 24.62
C GLU A 205 -11.44 7.31 24.13
N LEU A 206 -12.70 6.95 23.89
CA LEU A 206 -13.77 7.90 23.56
C LEU A 206 -13.97 8.95 24.65
N ASP A 207 -14.16 8.47 25.88
CA ASP A 207 -14.44 9.33 27.02
C ASP A 207 -13.24 10.25 27.29
N GLU A 208 -12.00 9.75 27.18
CA GLU A 208 -10.78 10.54 27.32
C GLU A 208 -10.66 11.64 26.26
N GLU A 209 -10.95 11.32 25.00
CA GLU A 209 -10.92 12.30 23.92
C GLU A 209 -12.01 13.37 24.07
N GLU A 210 -13.20 12.98 24.51
CA GLU A 210 -14.28 13.92 24.82
C GLU A 210 -13.88 14.88 25.94
N LEU A 211 -13.25 14.36 27.00
CA LEU A 211 -12.70 15.17 28.10
C LEU A 211 -11.60 16.13 27.64
N GLN A 212 -10.82 15.75 26.62
CA GLN A 212 -9.81 16.61 25.99
C GLN A 212 -10.42 17.63 25.00
N GLY A 213 -11.73 17.59 24.77
CA GLY A 213 -12.41 18.47 23.81
C GLY A 213 -12.10 18.14 22.35
N ALA A 214 -11.63 16.92 22.06
CA ALA A 214 -11.35 16.50 20.69
C ALA A 214 -12.66 16.42 19.89
N ARG A 215 -12.72 17.16 18.77
CA ARG A 215 -13.86 17.06 17.84
C ARG A 215 -13.61 15.91 16.87
N ARG A 216 -14.31 14.79 17.08
CA ARG A 216 -14.42 13.68 16.11
C ARG A 216 -15.42 13.95 14.98
N THR A 217 -15.75 15.21 14.73
CA THR A 217 -16.67 15.57 13.65
C THR A 217 -15.95 15.35 12.32
N PRO A 218 -16.53 14.58 11.37
CA PRO A 218 -16.01 14.52 10.02
C PRO A 218 -15.76 15.92 9.47
N ALA A 219 -14.62 16.09 8.80
CA ALA A 219 -14.37 17.31 8.07
C ALA A 219 -15.42 17.47 6.98
N ASN A 220 -15.80 18.71 6.68
CA ASN A 220 -16.67 18.97 5.54
C ASN A 220 -15.98 18.44 4.27
N GLN A 221 -16.59 17.47 3.58
CA GLN A 221 -16.01 16.78 2.43
C GLN A 221 -15.43 17.73 1.38
N LYS A 222 -16.18 18.77 0.97
CA LYS A 222 -15.73 19.73 -0.03
C LYS A 222 -14.51 20.53 0.45
N ALA A 223 -14.54 21.00 1.70
CA ALA A 223 -13.42 21.74 2.29
C ALA A 223 -12.18 20.84 2.43
N LEU A 224 -12.36 19.57 2.82
CA LEU A 224 -11.29 18.57 2.90
C LEU A 224 -10.66 18.34 1.52
N HIS A 225 -11.47 18.15 0.48
CA HIS A 225 -10.99 17.96 -0.88
C HIS A 225 -10.16 19.17 -1.36
N SER A 226 -10.67 20.38 -1.16
CA SER A 226 -9.92 21.63 -1.46
C SER A 226 -8.63 21.76 -0.65
N PHE A 227 -8.65 21.35 0.62
CA PHE A 227 -7.46 21.34 1.47
C PHE A 227 -6.40 20.37 0.95
N CYS A 228 -6.77 19.12 0.64
CA CYS A 228 -5.84 18.11 0.12
C CYS A 228 -5.22 18.59 -1.21
N HIS A 229 -6.04 19.13 -2.12
CA HIS A 229 -5.54 19.70 -3.37
C HIS A 229 -4.53 20.84 -3.12
N ALA A 230 -4.89 21.82 -2.30
CA ALA A 230 -4.00 22.95 -1.98
C ALA A 230 -2.70 22.50 -1.29
N TRP A 231 -2.76 21.48 -0.44
CA TRP A 231 -1.60 20.93 0.22
C TRP A 231 -0.65 20.26 -0.78
N LEU A 232 -1.18 19.44 -1.70
CA LEU A 232 -0.40 18.74 -2.72
C LEU A 232 0.28 19.73 -3.68
N GLU A 233 -0.45 20.75 -4.13
CA GLU A 233 0.10 21.84 -4.95
C GLU A 233 1.19 22.62 -4.23
N ASN A 234 1.01 22.93 -2.94
CA ASN A 234 1.98 23.71 -2.18
C ASN A 234 3.25 22.93 -1.83
N ILE A 235 3.12 21.64 -1.47
CA ILE A 235 4.28 20.83 -1.12
C ILE A 235 5.10 20.48 -2.36
N GLY A 236 4.43 20.25 -3.49
CA GLY A 236 5.02 19.86 -4.77
C GLY A 236 5.88 18.59 -4.68
N THR A 237 6.82 18.44 -5.61
CA THR A 237 7.68 17.26 -5.73
C THR A 237 8.34 16.86 -4.39
N PRO A 238 8.30 15.56 -4.00
CA PRO A 238 7.88 14.41 -4.81
C PRO A 238 6.37 14.11 -4.83
N PHE A 239 5.54 14.92 -4.16
CA PHE A 239 4.10 14.74 -4.13
C PHE A 239 3.46 15.38 -5.35
N HIS A 240 2.38 14.76 -5.83
CA HIS A 240 1.58 15.29 -6.92
C HIS A 240 0.11 14.97 -6.69
N VAL A 241 -0.78 15.76 -7.30
CA VAL A 241 -2.21 15.41 -7.34
C VAL A 241 -2.34 14.04 -8.05
N PRO A 242 -2.98 13.05 -7.42
CA PRO A 242 -3.11 11.74 -8.03
C PRO A 242 -4.02 11.81 -9.26
N PHE A 243 -3.71 11.02 -10.28
CA PHE A 243 -4.49 10.95 -11.50
C PHE A 243 -4.54 9.52 -12.04
N ILE A 244 -5.52 9.24 -12.89
CA ILE A 244 -5.68 7.98 -13.63
C ILE A 244 -6.08 8.38 -15.04
N GLU A 245 -5.30 8.01 -16.04
CA GLU A 245 -5.55 8.40 -17.43
C GLU A 245 -6.92 7.91 -17.91
N GLY A 246 -7.75 8.84 -18.40
CA GLY A 246 -9.11 8.55 -18.86
C GLY A 246 -10.19 8.51 -17.76
N ASP A 247 -9.83 8.68 -16.48
CA ASP A 247 -10.82 8.74 -15.39
C ASP A 247 -11.65 10.03 -15.43
N ALA A 248 -12.93 9.94 -15.04
CA ALA A 248 -13.86 11.06 -15.11
C ALA A 248 -13.61 12.16 -14.06
N HIS A 249 -12.91 11.85 -12.97
CA HIS A 249 -12.73 12.76 -11.84
C HIS A 249 -11.28 13.14 -11.60
N ILE A 250 -10.34 12.22 -11.88
CA ILE A 250 -8.90 12.43 -11.75
C ILE A 250 -8.16 12.10 -13.06
N GLY A 251 -8.77 12.42 -14.20
CA GLY A 251 -8.22 12.13 -15.53
C GLY A 251 -6.99 12.94 -15.94
N THR A 252 -6.77 14.09 -15.29
CA THR A 252 -5.79 15.08 -15.74
C THR A 252 -4.45 14.88 -15.04
N PRO A 253 -3.35 14.64 -15.78
CA PRO A 253 -2.03 14.57 -15.18
C PRO A 253 -1.59 15.93 -14.62
N PRO A 254 -0.80 15.94 -13.53
CA PRO A 254 -0.15 17.15 -13.01
C PRO A 254 0.69 17.86 -14.08
N GLU A 255 0.84 19.18 -13.94
CA GLU A 255 1.67 19.96 -14.84
C GLU A 255 3.12 19.41 -14.88
N GLY A 256 3.67 19.27 -16.09
CA GLY A 256 5.01 18.75 -16.30
C GLY A 256 5.16 17.23 -16.10
N TYR A 257 4.10 16.48 -15.80
CA TYR A 257 4.19 15.03 -15.56
C TYR A 257 4.78 14.27 -16.75
N THR A 258 4.35 14.58 -17.99
CA THR A 258 4.89 13.93 -19.20
C THR A 258 6.40 14.11 -19.32
N ARG A 259 6.91 15.29 -18.96
CA ARG A 259 8.35 15.57 -18.95
C ARG A 259 9.07 14.76 -17.87
N MET A 260 8.55 14.76 -16.64
CA MET A 260 9.12 13.95 -15.55
C MET A 260 9.14 12.46 -15.90
N MET A 261 8.08 11.96 -16.54
CA MET A 261 7.99 10.57 -16.99
C MET A 261 9.04 10.25 -18.06
N ALA A 262 9.25 11.13 -19.03
CA ALA A 262 10.28 10.96 -20.05
C ALA A 262 11.69 10.94 -19.44
N GLU A 263 11.97 11.82 -18.47
CA GLU A 263 13.25 11.86 -17.75
C GLU A 263 13.52 10.56 -16.96
N VAL A 264 12.49 9.98 -16.33
CA VAL A 264 12.60 8.69 -15.63
C VAL A 264 12.88 7.54 -16.60
N ILE A 265 12.15 7.47 -17.72
CA ILE A 265 12.32 6.42 -18.73
C ILE A 265 13.73 6.48 -19.34
N SER A 266 14.21 7.67 -19.73
CA SER A 266 15.56 7.82 -20.31
C SER A 266 16.67 7.41 -19.34
N THR A 267 16.47 7.63 -18.04
CA THR A 267 17.46 7.29 -17.01
C THR A 267 17.48 5.79 -16.72
N THR A 268 16.32 5.14 -16.78
CA THR A 268 16.18 3.71 -16.42
C THR A 268 16.60 2.79 -17.57
N GLN A 269 16.58 3.27 -18.82
CA GLN A 269 16.97 2.47 -19.98
C GLN A 269 18.47 2.46 -20.30
N GLY A 270 19.27 3.43 -19.81
CA GLY A 270 20.72 3.48 -20.05
C GLY A 270 21.15 3.52 -21.54
N PRO A 271 22.39 3.95 -21.86
CA PRO A 271 22.87 4.03 -23.24
C PRO A 271 23.22 2.68 -23.92
N GLU A 272 23.00 1.53 -23.26
CA GLU A 272 23.39 0.22 -23.78
C GLU A 272 22.40 -0.38 -24.81
N ALA A 273 21.21 0.21 -24.97
CA ALA A 273 20.23 -0.23 -25.97
C ALA A 273 20.43 0.36 -27.39
N MET A 274 21.51 1.13 -27.62
CA MET A 274 21.73 1.87 -28.87
C MET A 274 22.95 1.39 -29.69
N HIS A 275 23.53 0.23 -29.36
CA HIS A 275 24.64 -0.38 -30.09
C HIS A 275 24.37 -1.83 -30.50
N LEU A 276 23.23 -2.12 -31.12
CA LEU A 276 23.01 -3.39 -31.84
C LEU A 276 22.12 -3.21 -33.07
N GLU A 277 22.36 -2.20 -33.92
CA GLU A 277 21.87 -2.21 -35.30
C GLU A 277 22.85 -1.49 -36.24
N GLU A 278 24.02 -2.09 -36.46
CA GLU A 278 24.76 -1.92 -37.72
C GLU A 278 25.32 -3.29 -38.12
N GLU A 279 24.51 -4.07 -38.84
CA GLU A 279 25.06 -5.16 -39.67
C GLU A 279 25.68 -4.55 -40.93
N PRO A 280 26.95 -4.85 -41.26
CA PRO A 280 27.46 -4.62 -42.59
C PRO A 280 26.98 -5.74 -43.52
N GLN A 281 26.35 -5.33 -44.62
CA GLN A 281 26.03 -6.18 -45.76
C GLN A 281 27.30 -6.67 -46.48
N GLY A 282 27.26 -7.94 -46.89
CA GLY A 282 28.18 -8.58 -47.85
C GLY A 282 29.06 -9.64 -47.17
N GLY A 283 29.21 -10.87 -47.64
CA GLY A 283 28.82 -11.51 -48.89
C GLY A 283 29.79 -12.68 -49.11
N ASN A 284 29.23 -13.90 -49.16
CA ASN A 284 29.74 -15.13 -49.76
C ASN A 284 30.95 -15.93 -49.21
N SER A 285 30.65 -17.24 -49.05
CA SER A 285 31.43 -18.47 -49.32
C SER A 285 32.85 -18.63 -48.77
N ASP A 286 33.08 -19.62 -47.90
CA ASP A 286 33.60 -20.95 -48.33
C ASP A 286 33.73 -21.96 -47.18
N GLU A 287 33.82 -23.23 -47.56
CA GLU A 287 33.87 -24.47 -46.78
C GLU A 287 34.98 -24.55 -45.70
N GLY A 288 34.72 -25.30 -44.63
CA GLY A 288 35.78 -25.75 -43.72
C GLY A 288 35.30 -26.42 -42.42
N SER A 289 35.09 -27.75 -42.49
CA SER A 289 35.35 -28.77 -41.45
C SER A 289 35.12 -28.46 -39.95
N LEU A 290 34.19 -29.22 -39.34
CA LEU A 290 34.00 -29.39 -37.91
C LEU A 290 35.15 -30.19 -37.26
N PRO A 291 35.51 -29.87 -35.99
CA PRO A 291 36.01 -30.87 -35.05
C PRO A 291 34.97 -31.22 -33.99
N GLU A 292 34.93 -32.51 -33.66
CA GLU A 292 34.18 -33.13 -32.58
C GLU A 292 34.66 -32.70 -31.18
N ASP A 293 33.87 -33.11 -30.17
CA ASP A 293 34.09 -33.02 -28.73
C ASP A 293 33.63 -31.75 -28.00
N PHE A 294 32.41 -31.81 -27.44
CA PHE A 294 32.21 -31.78 -25.99
C PHE A 294 30.75 -32.12 -25.63
N ILE A 295 30.51 -33.33 -25.11
CA ILE A 295 29.23 -33.74 -24.50
C ILE A 295 29.36 -33.56 -22.98
N PRO A 296 28.63 -32.64 -22.33
CA PRO A 296 28.55 -32.61 -20.87
C PRO A 296 27.56 -33.68 -20.37
N ARG A 297 28.07 -34.63 -19.59
CA ARG A 297 27.28 -35.67 -18.92
C ARG A 297 26.38 -35.07 -17.83
N LEU A 298 25.08 -35.39 -17.90
CA LEU A 298 24.11 -35.18 -16.83
C LEU A 298 24.44 -36.09 -15.62
N ARG A 299 24.45 -35.53 -14.41
CA ARG A 299 24.47 -36.30 -13.15
C ARG A 299 23.04 -36.66 -12.76
N GLU A 300 22.78 -37.95 -12.58
CA GLU A 300 21.56 -38.47 -11.96
C GLU A 300 21.65 -38.41 -10.42
N PRO A 301 20.51 -38.31 -9.71
CA PRO A 301 20.46 -38.21 -8.25
C PRO A 301 20.53 -39.57 -7.53
N ASP A 302 21.28 -39.62 -6.43
CA ASP A 302 21.40 -40.76 -5.52
C ASP A 302 20.10 -41.05 -4.76
N THR A 303 19.59 -42.27 -4.90
CA THR A 303 18.60 -42.89 -3.99
C THR A 303 19.29 -43.45 -2.73
N PRO A 304 18.78 -43.23 -1.51
CA PRO A 304 19.27 -43.89 -0.32
C PRO A 304 18.65 -45.29 -0.17
N SER A 305 19.48 -46.29 0.10
CA SER A 305 19.06 -47.63 0.53
C SER A 305 19.14 -47.74 2.07
N ARG A 306 18.03 -48.24 2.64
CA ARG A 306 17.81 -48.94 3.92
C ARG A 306 18.76 -48.71 5.10
#